data_AF-A0A9D2B1E4-F1
#
_entry.id   AF-A0A9D2B1E4-F1
#
_cell.length_a   1.000
_cell.length_b   1.000
_cell.length_c   1.000
_cell.angle_alpha   90.00
_cell.angle_beta   90.00
_cell.angle_gamma   90.00
#
_symmetry.space_group_name_H-M   'P 1'
#
loop_
_entity.id
_entity.type
_entity.pdbx_description
1 polymer ?
#
loop_
_entity_poly.entity_id
_entity_poly.type
_entity_poly.pdbx_seq_one_letter_code
_entity_poly.pdbx_strand_id
1 'polypeptide(L)'
;MEQNFTQQPAANEPIASSDNAAATSNNVPTDLDNNLLAWVKQYLKPYEVLTNALHNVRISSEFNMAPNIPGWPKQHVFCSTDAILTIYNMLSERGAFGAEHSAELEKLVKSGASEEVILEKMLYTPSLICSLLPWEKERCIFHVKKQELPAELLDTKTSLAARLPQWGMCFNLENEDMTWDNRRMIGIIFSRYFISKPPQNQLSPEALQEMVKPSVEGEEPSIINNLVSTVVFEDGSFDLGPFVPLDDNITFNQFLNQLETDITKNLDPNTTSPEEIAKTKQMAQDTTARSRVLFKYLVYALQHMDQVKDKHGEAATIPPHPQIIVTKDNPKIISAEIVRQFYID
;
A
#
# COMPACT_ATOMS: atom_id res chain seq x y z
N MET A 1 -33.84 73.09 30.48
CA MET A 1 -34.97 73.01 29.54
C MET A 1 -34.43 72.43 28.25
N GLU A 2 -35.10 71.38 27.77
CA GLU A 2 -35.27 70.94 26.36
C GLU A 2 -33.99 70.66 25.55
N GLN A 3 -33.56 69.42 25.31
CA GLN A 3 -34.07 68.35 24.42
C GLN A 3 -34.07 68.63 22.90
N ASN A 4 -33.55 67.62 22.18
CA ASN A 4 -33.83 67.17 20.80
C ASN A 4 -32.94 67.72 19.66
N PHE A 5 -32.50 66.98 18.64
CA PHE A 5 -32.44 65.54 18.29
C PHE A 5 -31.54 65.46 17.00
N THR A 6 -30.73 64.39 16.84
CA THR A 6 -30.33 63.63 15.60
C THR A 6 -30.13 64.33 14.23
N GLN A 7 -29.26 63.93 13.29
CA GLN A 7 -28.45 62.72 13.05
C GLN A 7 -27.52 62.96 11.83
N GLN A 8 -26.28 62.43 11.89
CA GLN A 8 -25.49 61.67 10.87
C GLN A 8 -25.25 62.20 9.43
N PRO A 9 -24.24 61.65 8.69
CA PRO A 9 -22.85 61.37 9.09
C PRO A 9 -21.82 61.79 8.00
N ALA A 10 -20.55 61.93 8.40
CA ALA A 10 -19.42 62.17 7.51
C ALA A 10 -18.83 60.85 6.97
N ALA A 11 -18.54 60.88 5.67
CA ALA A 11 -17.63 60.09 4.84
C ALA A 11 -17.00 58.80 5.43
N ASN A 12 -17.33 57.67 4.79
CA ASN A 12 -16.55 56.44 4.84
C ASN A 12 -15.27 56.61 4.00
N GLU A 13 -14.11 56.57 4.66
CA GLU A 13 -12.86 56.15 4.04
C GLU A 13 -12.84 54.61 3.96
N PRO A 14 -12.29 53.99 2.91
CA PRO A 14 -12.18 52.54 2.83
C PRO A 14 -11.07 52.08 3.79
N ILE A 15 -11.48 51.41 4.86
CA ILE A 15 -10.61 50.58 5.69
C ILE A 15 -10.09 49.46 4.78
N ALA A 16 -8.76 49.37 4.64
CA ALA A 16 -8.09 48.26 4.01
C ALA A 16 -8.49 46.95 4.71
N SER A 17 -9.31 46.14 4.06
CA SER A 17 -9.53 44.75 4.45
C SER A 17 -8.27 43.97 4.11
N SER A 18 -7.45 43.70 5.12
CA SER A 18 -6.24 42.88 5.03
C SER A 18 -6.53 41.36 5.00
N ASP A 19 -7.61 40.93 4.35
CA ASP A 19 -8.03 39.53 4.27
C ASP A 19 -8.13 39.06 2.82
N ASN A 20 -7.09 39.30 2.01
CA ASN A 20 -6.98 38.73 0.67
C ASN A 20 -5.53 38.68 0.18
N ALA A 21 -4.64 38.15 1.02
CA ALA A 21 -3.29 37.78 0.60
C ALA A 21 -3.04 36.31 0.95
N ALA A 22 -3.00 35.49 -0.10
CA ALA A 22 -2.39 34.16 -0.15
C ALA A 22 -3.13 32.99 0.53
N ALA A 23 -4.29 32.62 -0.02
CA ALA A 23 -4.54 31.20 -0.28
C ALA A 23 -3.61 30.73 -1.43
N THR A 24 -2.30 30.74 -1.19
CA THR A 24 -1.33 30.09 -2.07
C THR A 24 -1.35 28.60 -1.73
N SER A 25 -1.58 27.76 -2.74
CA SER A 25 -1.82 26.33 -2.57
C SER A 25 -0.68 25.64 -1.82
N ASN A 26 -1.03 24.78 -0.88
CA ASN A 26 -0.11 23.86 -0.19
C ASN A 26 0.38 22.72 -1.12
N ASN A 27 0.37 22.93 -2.44
CA ASN A 27 0.60 21.90 -3.46
C ASN A 27 2.00 22.04 -4.11
N VAL A 28 3.02 22.33 -3.30
CA VAL A 28 4.41 22.35 -3.80
C VAL A 28 4.84 20.88 -4.01
N PRO A 29 5.32 20.49 -5.20
CA PRO A 29 5.81 19.13 -5.44
C PRO A 29 6.94 18.79 -4.48
N THR A 30 6.86 17.61 -3.87
CA THR A 30 7.85 17.12 -2.90
C THR A 30 8.93 16.25 -3.56
N ASP A 31 9.96 15.84 -2.82
CA ASP A 31 10.98 14.94 -3.37
C ASP A 31 10.40 13.58 -3.73
N LEU A 32 9.45 13.07 -2.93
CA LEU A 32 8.70 11.87 -3.27
C LEU A 32 7.98 12.01 -4.63
N ASP A 33 7.29 13.14 -4.85
CA ASP A 33 6.51 13.38 -6.09
C ASP A 33 7.38 13.32 -7.34
N ASN A 34 8.59 13.86 -7.22
CA ASN A 34 9.53 13.97 -8.33
C ASN A 34 10.29 12.67 -8.59
N ASN A 35 10.59 11.90 -7.53
CA ASN A 35 11.55 10.80 -7.62
C ASN A 35 10.94 9.40 -7.53
N LEU A 36 9.74 9.22 -6.95
CA LEU A 36 9.19 7.89 -6.67
C LEU A 36 9.12 7.00 -7.92
N LEU A 37 8.67 7.54 -9.06
CA LEU A 37 8.61 6.76 -10.30
C LEU A 37 9.99 6.27 -10.76
N ALA A 38 11.03 7.11 -10.60
CA ALA A 38 12.39 6.74 -10.97
C ALA A 38 12.93 5.64 -10.04
N TRP A 39 12.72 5.78 -8.72
CA TRP A 39 13.10 4.77 -7.73
C TRP A 39 12.40 3.43 -7.95
N VAL A 40 11.08 3.44 -8.18
CA VAL A 40 10.32 2.22 -8.46
C VAL A 40 10.82 1.55 -9.74
N LYS A 41 11.05 2.31 -10.82
CA LYS A 41 11.60 1.74 -12.07
C LYS A 41 13.00 1.18 -11.87
N GLN A 42 13.85 1.86 -11.09
CA GLN A 42 15.18 1.38 -10.77
C GLN A 42 15.13 0.07 -9.99
N TYR A 43 14.24 -0.03 -9.00
CA TYR A 43 14.03 -1.26 -8.23
C TYR A 43 13.50 -2.41 -9.10
N LEU A 44 12.54 -2.13 -9.99
CA LEU A 44 11.92 -3.15 -10.84
C LEU A 44 12.79 -3.58 -12.03
N LYS A 45 13.83 -2.81 -12.39
CA LYS A 45 14.69 -3.06 -13.57
C LYS A 45 15.30 -4.48 -13.62
N PRO A 46 15.88 -5.03 -12.53
CA PRO A 46 16.40 -6.40 -12.54
C PRO A 46 15.31 -7.46 -12.78
N TYR A 47 14.05 -7.10 -12.56
CA TYR A 47 12.88 -7.98 -12.63
C TYR A 47 12.02 -7.72 -13.88
N GLU A 48 12.52 -7.00 -14.89
CA GLU A 48 11.76 -6.69 -16.12
C GLU A 48 11.15 -7.94 -16.78
N VAL A 49 11.88 -9.05 -16.80
CA VAL A 49 11.38 -10.34 -17.33
C VAL A 49 10.15 -10.83 -16.58
N LEU A 50 10.15 -10.70 -15.24
CA LEU A 50 9.01 -11.04 -14.40
C LEU A 50 7.84 -10.08 -14.67
N THR A 51 8.08 -8.76 -14.71
CA THR A 51 7.01 -7.79 -14.99
C THR A 51 6.35 -8.05 -16.34
N ASN A 52 7.12 -8.39 -17.38
CA ASN A 52 6.62 -8.76 -18.69
C ASN A 52 5.81 -10.06 -18.65
N ALA A 53 6.29 -11.08 -17.93
CA ALA A 53 5.54 -12.32 -17.74
C ALA A 53 4.20 -12.06 -17.04
N LEU A 54 4.18 -11.27 -15.98
CA LEU A 54 2.96 -10.90 -15.26
C LEU A 54 1.97 -10.15 -16.15
N HIS A 55 2.44 -9.22 -16.98
CA HIS A 55 1.59 -8.55 -17.98
C HIS A 55 0.98 -9.53 -18.98
N ASN A 56 1.78 -10.47 -19.49
CA ASN A 56 1.30 -11.47 -20.44
C ASN A 56 0.24 -12.39 -19.82
N VAL A 57 0.43 -12.81 -18.56
CA VAL A 57 -0.56 -13.62 -17.87
C VAL A 57 -1.83 -12.79 -17.58
N ARG A 58 -1.70 -11.50 -17.22
CA ARG A 58 -2.85 -10.60 -17.06
C ARG A 58 -3.66 -10.48 -18.34
N ILE A 59 -3.00 -10.23 -19.47
CA ILE A 59 -3.61 -10.15 -20.80
C ILE A 59 -4.30 -11.47 -21.15
N SER A 60 -3.60 -12.59 -20.94
CA SER A 60 -4.15 -13.93 -21.24
C SER A 60 -5.39 -14.26 -20.41
N SER A 61 -5.38 -13.86 -19.12
CA SER A 61 -6.52 -13.97 -18.22
C SER A 61 -7.67 -13.06 -18.64
N GLU A 62 -7.38 -11.86 -19.18
CA GLU A 62 -8.39 -10.94 -19.67
C GLU A 62 -9.21 -11.53 -20.82
N PHE A 63 -8.51 -12.09 -21.81
CA PHE A 63 -9.11 -12.65 -23.03
C PHE A 63 -9.47 -14.13 -22.92
N ASN A 64 -9.38 -14.74 -21.73
CA ASN A 64 -9.61 -16.16 -21.52
C ASN A 64 -8.81 -17.07 -22.50
N MET A 65 -7.59 -16.65 -22.86
CA MET A 65 -6.75 -17.35 -23.84
C MET A 65 -6.17 -18.66 -23.29
N ALA A 66 -6.21 -18.83 -21.97
CA ALA A 66 -5.82 -20.04 -21.28
C ALA A 66 -6.94 -20.46 -20.31
N PRO A 67 -7.93 -21.25 -20.76
CA PRO A 67 -9.12 -21.59 -19.97
C PRO A 67 -8.81 -22.37 -18.67
N ASN A 68 -7.58 -22.89 -18.55
CA ASN A 68 -7.08 -23.57 -17.36
C ASN A 68 -6.36 -22.64 -16.37
N ILE A 69 -6.08 -21.39 -16.74
CA ILE A 69 -5.58 -20.38 -15.81
C ILE A 69 -6.81 -19.77 -15.13
N PRO A 70 -6.92 -19.82 -13.79
CA PRO A 70 -8.00 -19.16 -13.08
C PRO A 70 -8.12 -17.71 -13.54
N GLY A 71 -9.35 -17.26 -13.81
CA GLY A 71 -9.60 -15.82 -13.93
C GLY A 71 -9.05 -15.15 -12.69
N TRP A 72 -8.13 -14.21 -12.84
CA TRP A 72 -7.65 -13.44 -11.71
C TRP A 72 -8.81 -12.57 -11.18
N PRO A 73 -8.80 -12.17 -9.90
CA PRO A 73 -9.78 -11.24 -9.36
C PRO A 73 -9.53 -9.86 -9.97
N LYS A 74 -9.97 -9.69 -11.22
CA LYS A 74 -9.57 -8.63 -12.15
C LYS A 74 -9.86 -7.24 -11.60
N GLN A 75 -10.82 -7.12 -10.69
CA GLN A 75 -11.25 -5.88 -10.08
C GLN A 75 -10.53 -5.58 -8.75
N HIS A 76 -10.00 -6.59 -8.06
CA HIS A 76 -9.47 -6.41 -6.70
C HIS A 76 -7.95 -6.25 -6.68
N VAL A 77 -7.22 -6.91 -7.59
CA VAL A 77 -5.75 -6.87 -7.66
C VAL A 77 -5.24 -6.81 -9.10
N PHE A 78 -4.04 -6.23 -9.26
CA PHE A 78 -3.33 -6.24 -10.54
C PHE A 78 -2.94 -7.66 -10.94
N CYS A 79 -2.26 -8.35 -10.04
CA CYS A 79 -1.88 -9.75 -10.13
C CYS A 79 -1.99 -10.38 -8.74
N SER A 80 -2.42 -11.63 -8.66
CA SER A 80 -2.49 -12.35 -7.39
C SER A 80 -1.09 -12.73 -6.90
N THR A 81 -0.94 -12.80 -5.58
CA THR A 81 0.35 -13.07 -4.94
C THR A 81 0.94 -14.41 -5.37
N ASP A 82 0.09 -15.44 -5.45
CA ASP A 82 0.48 -16.79 -5.85
C ASP A 82 1.06 -16.82 -7.27
N ALA A 83 0.52 -16.02 -8.19
CA ALA A 83 1.06 -15.89 -9.53
C ALA A 83 2.44 -15.21 -9.53
N ILE A 84 2.60 -14.13 -8.75
CA ILE A 84 3.89 -13.45 -8.60
C ILE A 84 4.94 -14.41 -8.04
N LEU A 85 4.64 -15.10 -6.93
CA LEU A 85 5.54 -16.07 -6.32
C LEU A 85 5.90 -17.21 -7.27
N THR A 86 4.90 -17.77 -7.96
CA THR A 86 5.13 -18.88 -8.90
C THR A 86 6.05 -18.47 -10.05
N ILE A 87 5.77 -17.35 -10.71
CA ILE A 87 6.56 -16.90 -11.85
C ILE A 87 7.95 -16.45 -11.39
N TYR A 88 8.04 -15.77 -10.25
CA TYR A 88 9.32 -15.38 -9.65
C TYR A 88 10.22 -16.59 -9.41
N ASN A 89 9.71 -17.63 -8.75
CA ASN A 89 10.47 -18.84 -8.46
C ASN A 89 10.89 -19.56 -9.76
N MET A 90 9.98 -19.72 -10.71
CA MET A 90 10.29 -20.33 -12.02
C MET A 90 11.38 -19.57 -12.80
N LEU A 91 11.39 -18.24 -12.73
CA LEU A 91 12.39 -17.41 -13.38
C LEU A 91 13.74 -17.44 -12.64
N SER A 92 13.70 -17.48 -11.31
CA SER A 92 14.88 -17.59 -10.46
C SER A 92 15.63 -18.90 -10.69
N GLU A 93 14.91 -20.03 -10.75
CA GLU A 93 15.47 -21.36 -11.07
C GLU A 93 16.13 -21.42 -12.46
N ARG A 94 15.68 -20.57 -13.39
CA ARG A 94 16.23 -20.44 -14.75
C ARG A 94 17.37 -19.42 -14.84
N GLY A 95 17.77 -18.80 -13.72
CA GLY A 95 18.81 -17.77 -13.67
C GLY A 95 18.44 -16.46 -14.36
N ALA A 96 17.14 -16.17 -14.52
CA ALA A 96 16.67 -15.00 -15.30
C ALA A 96 17.00 -13.65 -14.64
N PHE A 97 17.31 -13.63 -13.35
CA PHE A 97 17.67 -12.43 -12.59
C PHE A 97 19.19 -12.25 -12.41
N GLY A 98 20.01 -13.10 -13.05
CA GLY A 98 21.46 -13.06 -12.98
C GLY A 98 22.07 -13.93 -11.88
N ALA A 99 23.38 -14.19 -12.01
CA ALA A 99 24.12 -15.10 -11.15
C ALA A 99 24.21 -14.64 -9.69
N GLU A 100 24.25 -13.32 -9.45
CA GLU A 100 24.33 -12.74 -8.10
C GLU A 100 23.08 -13.05 -7.27
N HIS A 101 21.91 -13.04 -7.91
CA HIS A 101 20.63 -13.32 -7.25
C HIS A 101 20.53 -14.79 -6.78
N SER A 102 20.90 -15.73 -7.65
CA SER A 102 20.92 -17.16 -7.30
C SER A 102 22.00 -17.49 -6.27
N ALA A 103 23.15 -16.80 -6.31
CA ALA A 103 24.25 -17.01 -5.38
C ALA A 103 23.91 -16.63 -3.93
N GLU A 104 23.05 -15.62 -3.72
CA GLU A 104 22.64 -15.20 -2.37
C GLU A 104 21.80 -16.27 -1.66
N LEU A 105 20.80 -16.83 -2.34
CA LEU A 105 19.98 -17.93 -1.83
C LEU A 105 20.82 -19.19 -1.59
N GLU A 106 21.69 -19.56 -2.54
CA GLU A 106 22.60 -20.69 -2.37
C GLU A 106 23.54 -20.51 -1.18
N LYS A 107 24.03 -19.29 -0.95
CA LYS A 107 24.91 -18.98 0.19
C LYS A 107 24.18 -19.14 1.51
N LEU A 108 22.93 -18.69 1.62
CA LEU A 108 22.10 -18.89 2.81
C LEU A 108 21.90 -20.37 3.11
N VAL A 109 21.52 -21.16 2.11
CA VAL A 109 21.36 -22.62 2.24
C VAL A 109 22.69 -23.28 2.66
N LYS A 110 23.79 -22.97 1.98
CA LYS A 110 25.13 -23.52 2.28
C LYS A 110 25.65 -23.09 3.67
N SER A 111 25.22 -21.95 4.17
CA SER A 111 25.57 -21.47 5.52
C SER A 111 24.79 -22.15 6.64
N GLY A 112 23.83 -23.02 6.31
CA GLY A 112 22.97 -23.68 7.30
C GLY A 112 21.96 -22.73 7.93
N ALA A 113 21.53 -21.68 7.22
CA ALA A 113 20.44 -20.82 7.67
C ALA A 113 19.17 -21.66 7.90
N SER A 114 18.36 -21.26 8.89
CA SER A 114 17.10 -21.95 9.16
C SER A 114 16.12 -21.79 8.01
N GLU A 115 15.15 -22.69 7.94
CA GLU A 115 14.12 -22.66 6.91
C GLU A 115 13.33 -21.35 6.94
N GLU A 116 13.06 -20.81 8.13
CA GLU A 116 12.36 -19.53 8.29
C GLU A 116 13.13 -18.37 7.66
N VAL A 117 14.46 -18.32 7.88
CA VAL A 117 15.33 -17.26 7.31
C VAL A 117 15.37 -17.35 5.79
N ILE A 118 15.42 -18.58 5.26
CA ILE A 118 15.40 -18.80 3.81
C ILE A 118 14.05 -18.36 3.23
N LEU A 119 12.94 -18.77 3.85
CA LEU A 119 11.59 -18.41 3.43
C LEU A 119 11.36 -16.90 3.47
N GLU A 120 11.77 -16.23 4.54
CA GLU A 120 11.67 -14.77 4.66
C GLU A 120 12.38 -14.07 3.48
N LYS A 121 13.58 -14.52 3.14
CA LYS A 121 14.34 -13.98 2.00
C LYS A 121 13.69 -14.29 0.65
N MET A 122 13.11 -15.48 0.49
CA MET A 122 12.40 -15.86 -0.73
C MET A 122 11.09 -15.07 -0.92
N LEU A 123 10.44 -14.66 0.17
CA LEU A 123 9.17 -13.93 0.13
C LEU A 123 9.37 -12.41 0.05
N TYR A 124 10.47 -11.88 0.56
CA TYR A 124 10.70 -10.44 0.69
C TYR A 124 10.61 -9.69 -0.66
N THR A 125 11.44 -10.08 -1.63
CA THR A 125 11.49 -9.43 -2.95
C THR A 125 10.18 -9.56 -3.71
N PRO A 126 9.56 -10.75 -3.84
CA PRO A 126 8.22 -10.87 -4.41
C PRO A 126 7.18 -9.98 -3.73
N SER A 127 7.23 -9.87 -2.39
CA SER A 127 6.28 -9.05 -1.63
C SER A 127 6.42 -7.56 -1.94
N LEU A 128 7.65 -7.05 -2.10
CA LEU A 128 7.86 -5.68 -2.57
C LEU A 128 7.35 -5.49 -4.01
N ILE A 129 7.63 -6.44 -4.90
CA ILE A 129 7.14 -6.39 -6.29
C ILE A 129 5.61 -6.39 -6.34
N CYS A 130 4.93 -7.09 -5.44
CA CYS A 130 3.46 -7.08 -5.32
C CYS A 130 2.89 -5.68 -5.08
N SER A 131 3.63 -4.77 -4.44
CA SER A 131 3.20 -3.38 -4.24
C SER A 131 3.70 -2.43 -5.31
N LEU A 132 4.97 -2.58 -5.70
CA LEU A 132 5.66 -1.62 -6.57
C LEU A 132 5.18 -1.72 -8.02
N LEU A 133 4.93 -2.93 -8.53
CA LEU A 133 4.45 -3.13 -9.88
C LEU A 133 3.05 -2.53 -10.12
N PRO A 134 2.01 -2.82 -9.31
CA PRO A 134 0.71 -2.17 -9.52
C PRO A 134 0.80 -0.65 -9.35
N TRP A 135 1.59 -0.16 -8.39
CA TRP A 135 1.79 1.28 -8.25
C TRP A 135 2.45 1.90 -9.49
N GLU A 136 3.46 1.27 -10.11
CA GLU A 136 4.11 1.78 -11.33
C GLU A 136 3.12 1.95 -12.50
N LYS A 137 2.05 1.14 -12.52
CA LYS A 137 0.99 1.22 -13.54
C LYS A 137 -0.02 2.32 -13.28
N GLU A 138 -0.34 2.56 -12.02
CA GLU A 138 -1.34 3.54 -11.59
C GLU A 138 -0.74 4.94 -11.40
N ARG A 139 0.46 5.01 -10.84
CA ARG A 139 1.23 6.23 -10.57
C ARG A 139 0.46 7.28 -9.79
N CYS A 140 -0.23 6.87 -8.74
CA CYS A 140 -1.04 7.77 -7.92
C CYS A 140 -0.35 8.06 -6.58
N ILE A 141 -0.25 9.35 -6.24
CA ILE A 141 0.26 9.85 -4.98
C ILE A 141 -0.83 10.68 -4.30
N PHE A 142 -1.11 10.37 -3.05
CA PHE A 142 -2.11 11.01 -2.22
C PHE A 142 -1.42 11.88 -1.16
N HIS A 143 -1.80 13.14 -1.13
CA HIS A 143 -1.40 14.11 -0.14
C HIS A 143 -2.57 14.32 0.79
N VAL A 144 -2.42 13.86 2.03
CA VAL A 144 -3.34 14.21 3.10
C VAL A 144 -2.71 15.36 3.86
N LYS A 145 -3.48 16.44 4.05
CA LYS A 145 -2.99 17.59 4.79
C LYS A 145 -2.51 17.18 6.18
N LYS A 146 -1.35 17.68 6.59
CA LYS A 146 -0.81 17.43 7.94
C LYS A 146 -1.80 17.92 8.99
N GLN A 147 -2.35 16.98 9.75
CA GLN A 147 -3.27 17.24 10.84
C GLN A 147 -3.27 16.07 11.82
N GLU A 148 -3.66 16.34 13.06
CA GLU A 148 -3.87 15.28 14.03
C GLU A 148 -5.17 14.53 13.70
N LEU A 149 -5.02 13.33 13.14
CA LEU A 149 -6.14 12.49 12.77
C LEU A 149 -6.76 11.80 14.01
N PRO A 150 -8.10 11.82 14.16
CA PRO A 150 -8.78 11.25 15.32
C PRO A 150 -8.49 9.76 15.51
N ALA A 151 -8.46 9.31 16.76
CA ALA A 151 -8.17 7.91 17.09
C ALA A 151 -9.31 6.97 16.63
N GLU A 152 -10.53 7.49 16.62
CA GLU A 152 -11.78 6.81 16.29
C GLU A 152 -11.81 6.34 14.82
N LEU A 153 -10.97 6.91 13.93
CA LEU A 153 -10.81 6.41 12.57
C LEU A 153 -10.46 4.92 12.57
N LEU A 154 -9.67 4.46 13.54
CA LEU A 154 -9.23 3.07 13.61
C LEU A 154 -10.29 2.12 14.19
N ASP A 155 -11.43 2.63 14.67
CA ASP A 155 -12.60 1.81 15.03
C ASP A 155 -13.41 1.39 13.78
N THR A 156 -12.94 1.79 12.60
CA THR A 156 -13.46 1.33 11.32
C THR A 156 -13.08 -0.13 11.06
N LYS A 157 -13.99 -0.90 10.44
CA LYS A 157 -13.73 -2.26 9.96
C LYS A 157 -12.58 -2.30 8.96
N THR A 158 -11.73 -3.32 9.03
CA THR A 158 -10.60 -3.44 8.11
C THR A 158 -11.06 -3.65 6.67
N SER A 159 -12.25 -4.23 6.46
CA SER A 159 -12.90 -4.31 5.14
C SER A 159 -13.11 -2.97 4.43
N LEU A 160 -13.09 -1.81 5.12
CA LEU A 160 -13.13 -0.51 4.43
C LEU A 160 -11.96 -0.36 3.45
N ALA A 161 -10.77 -0.87 3.80
CA ALA A 161 -9.61 -0.85 2.92
C ALA A 161 -9.80 -1.70 1.66
N ALA A 162 -10.86 -2.50 1.59
CA ALA A 162 -11.21 -3.16 0.36
C ALA A 162 -11.66 -2.19 -0.75
N ARG A 163 -12.16 -1.01 -0.36
CA ARG A 163 -12.63 0.05 -1.27
C ARG A 163 -11.51 0.87 -1.91
N LEU A 164 -10.25 0.46 -1.75
CA LEU A 164 -9.15 1.12 -2.46
C LEU A 164 -9.47 1.15 -3.96
N PRO A 165 -9.61 2.34 -4.57
CA PRO A 165 -10.03 2.46 -5.97
C PRO A 165 -9.00 1.92 -6.98
N GLN A 166 -7.83 1.46 -6.52
CA GLN A 166 -6.66 1.14 -7.34
C GLN A 166 -5.84 0.00 -6.74
N TRP A 167 -5.01 -0.64 -7.55
CA TRP A 167 -4.19 -1.79 -7.11
C TRP A 167 -2.95 -1.39 -6.28
N GLY A 168 -2.57 -0.11 -6.32
CA GLY A 168 -1.49 0.45 -5.52
C GLY A 168 -1.64 1.96 -5.36
N MET A 169 -1.70 2.45 -4.13
CA MET A 169 -1.81 3.88 -3.81
C MET A 169 -0.65 4.29 -2.92
N CYS A 170 0.08 5.34 -3.32
CA CYS A 170 1.11 5.92 -2.48
C CYS A 170 0.55 7.09 -1.69
N PHE A 171 0.84 7.15 -0.39
CA PHE A 171 0.60 8.32 0.44
C PHE A 171 1.92 9.04 0.67
N ASN A 172 1.91 10.34 0.44
CA ASN A 172 3.02 11.23 0.72
C ASN A 172 3.04 11.56 2.22
N LEU A 173 4.15 11.21 2.87
CA LEU A 173 4.36 11.41 4.31
C LEU A 173 5.60 12.29 4.57
N GLU A 174 6.07 13.03 3.57
CA GLU A 174 7.31 13.82 3.66
C GLU A 174 7.21 14.93 4.73
N ASN A 175 5.99 15.42 4.97
CA ASN A 175 5.67 16.40 6.02
C ASN A 175 5.44 15.76 7.40
N GLU A 176 5.31 14.44 7.47
CA GLU A 176 5.17 13.68 8.71
C GLU A 176 6.55 13.28 9.20
N ASP A 177 6.94 13.61 10.42
CA ASP A 177 8.26 13.21 10.98
C ASP A 177 8.21 11.75 11.44
N MET A 178 8.14 10.86 10.45
CA MET A 178 8.04 9.42 10.61
C MET A 178 9.35 8.72 10.26
N THR A 179 9.68 7.73 11.07
CA THR A 179 10.78 6.80 10.83
C THR A 179 10.26 5.37 10.80
N TRP A 180 10.84 4.53 9.96
CA TRP A 180 10.67 3.08 9.99
C TRP A 180 12.06 2.44 10.14
N ASP A 181 12.25 1.58 11.12
CA ASP A 181 13.57 1.00 11.47
C ASP A 181 14.72 2.03 11.56
N ASN A 182 14.45 3.14 12.26
CA ASN A 182 15.38 4.27 12.47
C ASN A 182 15.80 5.01 11.19
N ARG A 183 15.07 4.82 10.09
CA ARG A 183 15.32 5.48 8.81
C ARG A 183 14.14 6.38 8.47
N ARG A 184 14.45 7.54 7.87
CA ARG A 184 13.46 8.54 7.49
C ARG A 184 12.54 7.98 6.40
N MET A 185 11.27 7.85 6.72
CA MET A 185 10.22 7.42 5.80
C MET A 185 9.55 8.66 5.21
N ILE A 186 9.39 8.69 3.89
CA ILE A 186 8.77 9.81 3.15
C ILE A 186 7.48 9.41 2.43
N GLY A 187 7.19 8.11 2.32
CA GLY A 187 5.93 7.65 1.76
C GLY A 187 5.60 6.21 2.11
N ILE A 188 4.35 5.82 1.88
CA ILE A 188 3.86 4.45 2.01
C ILE A 188 3.01 4.07 0.81
N ILE A 189 3.24 2.90 0.25
CA ILE A 189 2.39 2.33 -0.81
C ILE A 189 1.53 1.26 -0.19
N PHE A 190 0.20 1.40 -0.26
CA PHE A 190 -0.75 0.35 0.10
C PHE A 190 -1.16 -0.44 -1.14
N SER A 191 -1.12 -1.77 -1.04
CA SER A 191 -1.51 -2.68 -2.11
C SER A 191 -2.24 -3.89 -1.56
N ARG A 192 -3.08 -4.51 -2.39
CA ARG A 192 -3.81 -5.72 -2.03
C ARG A 192 -2.95 -6.95 -2.25
N TYR A 193 -2.88 -7.79 -1.22
CA TYR A 193 -2.23 -9.09 -1.23
C TYR A 193 -3.31 -10.17 -1.20
N PHE A 194 -3.47 -10.88 -2.32
CA PHE A 194 -4.62 -11.76 -2.53
C PHE A 194 -4.20 -13.12 -3.07
N ILE A 195 -4.70 -14.19 -2.44
CA ILE A 195 -4.55 -15.58 -2.89
C ILE A 195 -5.95 -16.20 -3.02
N SER A 196 -6.35 -16.44 -4.27
CA SER A 196 -7.71 -16.85 -4.64
C SER A 196 -8.01 -18.32 -4.38
N LYS A 197 -7.02 -19.21 -4.47
CA LYS A 197 -7.24 -20.66 -4.41
C LYS A 197 -6.26 -21.38 -3.50
N PRO A 198 -6.74 -22.40 -2.76
CA PRO A 198 -5.85 -23.31 -2.04
C PRO A 198 -5.01 -24.14 -3.00
N PRO A 199 -3.80 -24.55 -2.57
CA PRO A 199 -3.08 -25.60 -3.26
C PRO A 199 -3.95 -26.86 -3.29
N GLN A 200 -4.49 -27.19 -4.46
CA GLN A 200 -5.53 -28.21 -4.63
C GLN A 200 -5.07 -29.65 -4.31
N ASN A 201 -3.77 -29.86 -4.09
CA ASN A 201 -3.16 -31.19 -4.05
C ASN A 201 -2.68 -31.63 -2.66
N GLN A 202 -2.93 -30.85 -1.59
CA GLN A 202 -2.27 -31.08 -0.29
C GLN A 202 -3.20 -31.08 0.93
N LEU A 203 -4.49 -30.78 0.78
CA LEU A 203 -5.39 -30.54 1.90
C LEU A 203 -6.71 -31.30 1.75
N SER A 204 -7.26 -31.78 2.87
CA SER A 204 -8.60 -32.39 2.88
C SER A 204 -9.67 -31.33 2.59
N PRO A 205 -10.85 -31.71 2.08
CA PRO A 205 -11.97 -30.78 1.85
C PRO A 205 -12.34 -29.93 3.07
N GLU A 206 -12.22 -30.48 4.27
CA GLU A 206 -12.47 -29.79 5.54
C GLU A 206 -11.40 -28.72 5.81
N ALA A 207 -10.12 -29.07 5.65
CA ALA A 207 -9.02 -28.12 5.79
C ALA A 207 -9.08 -27.01 4.73
N LEU A 208 -9.55 -27.33 3.53
CA LEU A 208 -9.79 -26.35 2.47
C LEU A 208 -10.91 -25.37 2.84
N GLN A 209 -12.00 -25.83 3.48
CA GLN A 209 -13.08 -24.98 3.96
C GLN A 209 -12.66 -24.07 5.12
N GLU A 210 -11.82 -24.55 6.04
CA GLU A 210 -11.29 -23.72 7.14
C GLU A 210 -10.31 -22.64 6.65
N MET A 211 -9.59 -22.91 5.57
CA MET A 211 -8.62 -21.96 5.00
C MET A 211 -9.28 -20.86 4.15
N VAL A 212 -10.44 -21.13 3.56
CA VAL A 212 -11.17 -20.14 2.76
C VAL A 212 -11.99 -19.26 3.69
N LYS A 213 -11.54 -18.02 3.87
CA LYS A 213 -12.28 -17.05 4.69
C LYS A 213 -13.45 -16.47 3.89
N PRO A 214 -14.59 -16.16 4.56
CA PRO A 214 -15.64 -15.36 3.94
C PRO A 214 -15.02 -14.09 3.37
N SER A 215 -15.40 -13.75 2.14
CA SER A 215 -14.94 -12.54 1.49
C SER A 215 -15.50 -11.29 2.18
N VAL A 216 -14.78 -10.18 2.04
CA VAL A 216 -15.39 -8.85 2.18
C VAL A 216 -16.60 -8.79 1.24
N GLU A 217 -17.70 -8.17 1.68
CA GLU A 217 -18.92 -8.08 0.89
C GLU A 217 -18.63 -7.69 -0.58
N GLY A 218 -19.04 -8.56 -1.52
CA GLY A 218 -18.85 -8.36 -2.96
C GLY A 218 -17.56 -8.92 -3.57
N GLU A 219 -16.65 -9.52 -2.78
CA GLU A 219 -15.43 -10.16 -3.30
C GLU A 219 -15.54 -11.68 -3.40
N GLU A 220 -14.66 -12.32 -4.17
CA GLU A 220 -14.52 -13.78 -4.18
C GLU A 220 -13.87 -14.29 -2.87
N PRO A 221 -14.30 -15.44 -2.34
CA PRO A 221 -13.62 -16.09 -1.22
C PRO A 221 -12.14 -16.32 -1.51
N SER A 222 -11.32 -16.23 -0.48
CA SER A 222 -9.86 -16.27 -0.60
C SER A 222 -9.22 -16.85 0.64
N ILE A 223 -7.96 -17.25 0.49
CA ILE A 223 -7.15 -17.76 1.61
C ILE A 223 -6.42 -16.63 2.29
N ILE A 224 -5.92 -15.70 1.47
CA ILE A 224 -5.30 -14.47 1.94
C ILE A 224 -5.98 -13.33 1.22
N ASN A 225 -6.48 -12.38 2.01
CA ASN A 225 -6.97 -11.09 1.56
C ASN A 225 -6.48 -10.05 2.55
N ASN A 226 -5.27 -9.58 2.31
CA ASN A 226 -4.63 -8.60 3.17
C ASN A 226 -4.45 -7.31 2.39
N LEU A 227 -4.48 -6.19 3.10
CA LEU A 227 -3.78 -5.02 2.66
C LEU A 227 -2.36 -5.08 3.19
N VAL A 228 -1.38 -5.03 2.30
CA VAL A 228 0.03 -4.91 2.66
C VAL A 228 0.50 -3.51 2.34
N SER A 229 1.65 -3.15 2.88
CA SER A 229 2.27 -1.88 2.55
C SER A 229 3.75 -1.98 2.30
N THR A 230 4.26 -1.02 1.55
CA THR A 230 5.67 -0.83 1.24
C THR A 230 6.08 0.56 1.68
N VAL A 231 7.07 0.61 2.56
CA VAL A 231 7.68 1.86 3.06
C VAL A 231 8.60 2.40 1.98
N VAL A 232 8.53 3.72 1.75
CA VAL A 232 9.45 4.46 0.87
C VAL A 232 10.34 5.34 1.75
N PHE A 233 11.64 5.14 1.66
CA PHE A 233 12.62 5.94 2.39
C PHE A 233 13.12 7.13 1.58
N GLU A 234 13.64 8.13 2.28
CA GLU A 234 14.22 9.35 1.68
C GLU A 234 15.37 9.06 0.72
N ASP A 235 16.11 7.96 0.94
CA ASP A 235 17.19 7.51 0.07
C ASP A 235 16.71 6.77 -1.20
N GLY A 236 15.40 6.65 -1.40
CA GLY A 236 14.78 5.99 -2.55
C GLY A 236 14.75 4.46 -2.48
N SER A 237 15.13 3.87 -1.34
CA SER A 237 14.96 2.43 -1.11
C SER A 237 13.57 2.10 -0.53
N PHE A 238 13.26 0.81 -0.51
CA PHE A 238 11.96 0.29 -0.11
C PHE A 238 12.11 -0.79 0.96
N ASP A 239 11.09 -0.92 1.80
CA ASP A 239 10.96 -2.04 2.74
C ASP A 239 9.50 -2.43 2.95
N LEU A 240 9.26 -3.61 3.52
CA LEU A 240 7.93 -4.06 3.86
C LEU A 240 7.42 -3.26 5.05
N GLY A 241 6.23 -2.70 4.91
CA GLY A 241 5.53 -2.00 5.97
C GLY A 241 4.51 -2.90 6.68
N PRO A 242 3.64 -2.32 7.50
CA PRO A 242 2.59 -3.09 8.16
C PRO A 242 1.60 -3.68 7.15
N PHE A 243 0.95 -4.77 7.55
CA PHE A 243 -0.17 -5.35 6.83
C PHE A 243 -1.39 -5.41 7.74
N VAL A 244 -2.56 -5.60 7.15
CA VAL A 244 -3.82 -5.84 7.88
C VAL A 244 -4.69 -6.81 7.07
N PRO A 245 -5.27 -7.84 7.70
CA PRO A 245 -6.27 -8.68 7.06
C PRO A 245 -7.55 -7.90 6.81
N LEU A 246 -8.16 -8.11 5.64
CA LEU A 246 -9.41 -7.46 5.25
C LEU A 246 -10.58 -8.35 5.64
N ASP A 247 -11.38 -7.87 6.59
CA ASP A 247 -12.42 -8.65 7.25
C ASP A 247 -13.50 -7.71 7.81
N ASP A 248 -14.76 -8.09 7.66
CA ASP A 248 -15.92 -7.34 8.11
C ASP A 248 -16.18 -7.46 9.62
N ASN A 249 -15.46 -8.34 10.32
CA ASN A 249 -15.69 -8.63 11.74
C ASN A 249 -14.65 -8.02 12.68
N ILE A 250 -13.59 -7.43 12.13
CA ILE A 250 -12.52 -6.80 12.91
C ILE A 250 -12.31 -5.36 12.49
N THR A 251 -11.94 -4.53 13.46
CA THR A 251 -11.51 -3.15 13.25
C THR A 251 -9.99 -3.05 13.16
N PHE A 252 -9.47 -1.95 12.58
CA PHE A 252 -8.03 -1.69 12.58
C PHE A 252 -7.48 -1.67 14.01
N ASN A 253 -8.19 -1.05 14.95
CA ASN A 253 -7.78 -1.00 16.36
C ASN A 253 -7.67 -2.40 16.99
N GLN A 254 -8.67 -3.26 16.78
CA GLN A 254 -8.64 -4.64 17.28
C GLN A 254 -7.45 -5.42 16.71
N PHE A 255 -7.22 -5.32 15.40
CA PHE A 255 -6.09 -5.99 14.75
C PHE A 255 -4.75 -5.49 15.29
N LEU A 256 -4.55 -4.18 15.41
CA LEU A 256 -3.28 -3.61 15.89
C LEU A 256 -3.00 -3.95 17.35
N ASN A 257 -4.03 -4.00 18.20
CA ASN A 257 -3.90 -4.48 19.59
C ASN A 257 -3.48 -5.96 19.64
N GLN A 258 -4.07 -6.78 18.76
CA GLN A 258 -3.74 -8.20 18.67
C GLN A 258 -2.32 -8.41 18.14
N LEU A 259 -1.90 -7.64 17.12
CA LEU A 259 -0.56 -7.72 16.54
C LEU A 259 0.54 -7.45 17.58
N GLU A 260 0.37 -6.44 18.43
CA GLU A 260 1.30 -6.15 19.54
C GLU A 260 1.43 -7.34 20.50
N THR A 261 0.29 -7.97 20.80
CA THR A 261 0.24 -9.16 21.65
C THR A 261 0.92 -10.35 20.96
N ASP A 262 0.66 -10.58 19.67
CA ASP A 262 1.20 -11.72 18.93
C ASP A 262 2.73 -11.64 18.78
N ILE A 263 3.28 -10.45 18.51
CA ILE A 263 4.74 -10.22 18.45
C ILE A 263 5.40 -10.60 19.79
N THR A 264 4.72 -10.36 20.90
CA THR A 264 5.29 -10.58 22.24
C THR A 264 4.95 -11.95 22.84
N LYS A 265 3.96 -12.66 22.29
CA LYS A 265 3.41 -13.93 22.82
C LYS A 265 4.38 -15.10 22.76
N ASN A 266 5.32 -15.09 21.81
CA ASN A 266 6.28 -16.18 21.62
C ASN A 266 7.58 -16.02 22.42
N LEU A 267 7.67 -14.97 23.25
CA LEU A 267 8.80 -14.76 24.15
C LEU A 267 8.68 -15.69 25.35
N ASP A 268 9.46 -16.78 25.39
CA ASP A 268 9.52 -17.65 26.56
C ASP A 268 10.44 -17.03 27.62
N PRO A 269 9.91 -16.63 28.80
CA PRO A 269 10.69 -15.99 29.85
C PRO A 269 11.76 -16.90 30.48
N ASN A 270 11.71 -18.22 30.24
CA ASN A 270 12.70 -19.15 30.75
C ASN A 270 13.91 -19.34 29.83
N THR A 271 13.78 -19.00 28.54
CA THR A 271 14.82 -19.21 27.52
C THR A 271 15.26 -17.92 26.84
N THR A 272 14.49 -16.84 26.97
CA THR A 272 14.79 -15.52 26.40
C THR A 272 15.34 -14.59 27.50
N SER A 273 16.41 -13.86 27.21
CA SER A 273 16.97 -12.93 28.20
C SER A 273 16.00 -11.76 28.49
N PRO A 274 16.03 -11.17 29.71
CA PRO A 274 15.20 -10.00 30.03
C PRO A 274 15.41 -8.81 29.09
N GLU A 275 16.64 -8.63 28.59
CA GLU A 275 16.99 -7.56 27.64
C GLU A 275 16.34 -7.78 26.27
N GLU A 276 16.36 -9.01 25.76
CA GLU A 276 15.68 -9.37 24.49
C GLU A 276 14.16 -9.23 24.63
N ILE A 277 13.58 -9.63 25.77
CA ILE A 277 12.15 -9.45 26.03
C ILE A 277 11.78 -7.96 26.01
N ALA A 278 12.57 -7.12 26.69
CA ALA A 278 12.33 -5.68 26.72
C ALA A 278 12.45 -5.05 25.32
N LYS A 279 13.49 -5.45 24.56
CA LYS A 279 13.70 -4.99 23.19
C LYS A 279 12.54 -5.38 22.27
N THR A 280 12.10 -6.64 22.30
CA THR A 280 10.99 -7.10 21.44
C THR A 280 9.67 -6.42 21.80
N LYS A 281 9.41 -6.17 23.10
CA LYS A 281 8.24 -5.39 23.52
C LYS A 281 8.29 -3.95 23.00
N GLN A 282 9.44 -3.29 23.11
CA GLN A 282 9.61 -1.94 22.57
C GLN A 282 9.42 -1.92 21.06
N MET A 283 9.99 -2.88 20.34
CA MET A 283 9.81 -3.02 18.89
C MET A 283 8.34 -3.23 18.51
N ALA A 284 7.61 -4.06 19.26
CA ALA A 284 6.18 -4.27 19.04
C ALA A 284 5.40 -2.96 19.21
N GLN A 285 5.63 -2.23 20.30
CA GLN A 285 4.99 -0.95 20.60
C GLN A 285 5.31 0.13 19.57
N ASP A 286 6.57 0.25 19.17
CA ASP A 286 6.98 1.23 18.16
C ASP A 286 6.36 0.90 16.79
N THR A 287 6.33 -0.38 16.42
CA THR A 287 5.71 -0.85 15.17
C THR A 287 4.22 -0.59 15.17
N THR A 288 3.51 -0.91 16.24
CA THR A 288 2.05 -0.71 16.33
C THR A 288 1.72 0.78 16.37
N ALA A 289 2.47 1.60 17.11
CA ALA A 289 2.31 3.05 17.15
C ALA A 289 2.44 3.68 15.76
N ARG A 290 3.48 3.33 14.99
CA ARG A 290 3.68 3.80 13.62
C ARG A 290 2.56 3.30 12.69
N SER A 291 2.20 2.03 12.80
CA SER A 291 1.12 1.42 12.00
C SER A 291 -0.22 2.12 12.21
N ARG A 292 -0.53 2.55 13.44
CA ARG A 292 -1.73 3.35 13.74
C ARG A 292 -1.76 4.64 12.94
N VAL A 293 -0.65 5.37 12.89
CA VAL A 293 -0.57 6.62 12.10
C VAL A 293 -0.85 6.32 10.63
N LEU A 294 -0.15 5.33 10.06
CA LEU A 294 -0.29 4.95 8.65
C LEU A 294 -1.73 4.53 8.29
N PHE A 295 -2.38 3.73 9.14
CA PHE A 295 -3.75 3.30 8.89
C PHE A 295 -4.79 4.41 9.14
N LYS A 296 -4.54 5.40 10.01
CA LYS A 296 -5.39 6.59 10.10
C LYS A 296 -5.38 7.38 8.79
N TYR A 297 -4.19 7.59 8.20
CA TYR A 297 -4.06 8.26 6.90
C TYR A 297 -4.85 7.53 5.81
N LEU A 298 -4.72 6.21 5.76
CA LEU A 298 -5.48 5.37 4.83
C LEU A 298 -7.00 5.52 5.04
N VAL A 299 -7.49 5.33 6.27
CA VAL A 299 -8.93 5.39 6.56
C VAL A 299 -9.49 6.78 6.31
N TYR A 300 -8.77 7.82 6.72
CA TYR A 300 -9.16 9.21 6.47
C TYR A 300 -9.34 9.46 4.98
N ALA A 301 -8.36 9.09 4.16
CA ALA A 301 -8.46 9.26 2.72
C ALA A 301 -9.64 8.47 2.14
N LEU A 302 -9.79 7.19 2.51
CA LEU A 302 -10.90 6.35 2.03
C LEU A 302 -12.29 6.90 2.37
N GLN A 303 -12.43 7.62 3.49
CA GLN A 303 -13.68 8.27 3.88
C GLN A 303 -13.95 9.60 3.16
N HIS A 304 -12.91 10.22 2.58
CA HIS A 304 -12.97 11.54 1.93
C HIS A 304 -12.61 11.49 0.44
N MET A 305 -12.69 10.31 -0.18
CA MET A 305 -12.32 10.08 -1.58
C MET A 305 -13.15 10.90 -2.57
N ASP A 306 -14.37 11.26 -2.20
CA ASP A 306 -15.29 12.11 -2.96
C ASP A 306 -14.89 13.60 -2.95
N GLN A 307 -13.99 13.99 -2.05
CA GLN A 307 -13.51 15.36 -1.87
C GLN A 307 -12.11 15.58 -2.47
N VAL A 308 -11.59 14.58 -3.17
CA VAL A 308 -10.23 14.62 -3.71
C VAL A 308 -10.07 15.72 -4.76
N LYS A 309 -8.97 16.45 -4.67
CA LYS A 309 -8.58 17.50 -5.62
C LYS A 309 -7.32 17.10 -6.38
N ASP A 310 -7.11 17.63 -7.57
CA ASP A 310 -5.85 17.50 -8.29
C ASP A 310 -4.80 18.50 -7.80
N LYS A 311 -3.60 18.48 -8.40
CA LYS A 311 -2.51 19.42 -8.08
C LYS A 311 -2.86 20.90 -8.31
N HIS A 312 -3.86 21.20 -9.13
CA HIS A 312 -4.35 22.55 -9.37
C HIS A 312 -5.45 22.97 -8.37
N GLY A 313 -5.85 22.06 -7.47
CA GLY A 313 -6.93 22.27 -6.50
C GLY A 313 -8.32 22.07 -7.10
N GLU A 314 -8.42 21.54 -8.32
CA GLU A 314 -9.69 21.26 -8.98
C GLU A 314 -10.23 19.91 -8.52
N ALA A 315 -11.56 19.79 -8.39
CA ALA A 315 -12.19 18.53 -8.03
C ALA A 315 -11.76 17.43 -9.02
N ALA A 316 -11.23 16.34 -8.49
CA ALA A 316 -10.70 15.24 -9.29
C ALA A 316 -11.51 13.98 -9.03
N THR A 317 -11.51 13.07 -10.00
CA THR A 317 -11.99 11.71 -9.79
C THR A 317 -10.83 10.77 -10.00
N ILE A 318 -10.72 9.79 -9.12
CA ILE A 318 -9.69 8.78 -9.27
C ILE A 318 -10.07 7.89 -10.44
N PRO A 319 -9.20 7.80 -11.45
CA PRO A 319 -9.49 7.03 -12.64
C PRO A 319 -9.58 5.54 -12.30
N PRO A 320 -10.40 4.79 -13.04
CA PRO A 320 -10.52 3.35 -12.86
C PRO A 320 -9.21 2.65 -13.21
N HIS A 321 -9.12 1.37 -12.85
CA HIS A 321 -7.98 0.51 -13.15
C HIS A 321 -7.53 0.57 -14.63
N PRO A 322 -6.21 0.47 -14.91
CA PRO A 322 -5.63 0.36 -16.22
C PRO A 322 -6.35 -0.67 -17.08
N GLN A 323 -6.91 -0.21 -18.19
CA GLN A 323 -7.58 -1.08 -19.15
C GLN A 323 -6.56 -1.77 -20.06
N ILE A 324 -6.90 -3.00 -20.45
CA ILE A 324 -6.20 -3.71 -21.51
C ILE A 324 -6.80 -3.26 -22.85
N ILE A 325 -5.96 -2.68 -23.71
CA ILE A 325 -6.38 -2.25 -25.05
C ILE A 325 -5.77 -3.21 -26.08
N VAL A 326 -6.62 -3.70 -26.98
CA VAL A 326 -6.18 -4.48 -28.15
C VAL A 326 -5.67 -3.51 -29.21
N THR A 327 -4.35 -3.50 -29.44
CA THR A 327 -3.75 -2.76 -30.57
C THR A 327 -3.61 -3.67 -31.79
N LYS A 328 -3.35 -3.09 -32.98
CA LYS A 328 -3.14 -3.86 -34.22
C LYS A 328 -2.02 -4.89 -34.11
N ASP A 329 -1.00 -4.59 -33.28
CA ASP A 329 0.21 -5.38 -33.22
C ASP A 329 0.23 -6.37 -32.05
N ASN A 330 -0.52 -6.12 -30.97
CA ASN A 330 -0.75 -7.02 -29.82
C ASN A 330 -1.64 -6.35 -28.74
N PRO A 331 -2.29 -7.09 -27.82
CA PRO A 331 -2.90 -6.50 -26.63
C PRO A 331 -1.84 -5.87 -25.71
N LYS A 332 -2.16 -4.74 -25.09
CA LYS A 332 -1.27 -4.01 -24.16
C LYS A 332 -2.04 -3.48 -22.96
N ILE A 333 -1.40 -3.48 -21.79
CA ILE A 333 -1.88 -2.78 -20.59
C ILE A 333 -1.43 -1.32 -20.70
N ILE A 334 -2.36 -0.38 -20.77
CA ILE A 334 -2.00 1.05 -20.80
C ILE A 334 -1.80 1.55 -19.38
N SER A 335 -0.56 1.91 -19.06
CA SER A 335 -0.20 2.53 -17.79
C SER A 335 -0.54 4.03 -17.83
N ALA A 336 -0.74 4.64 -16.67
CA ALA A 336 -0.81 6.10 -16.58
C ALA A 336 0.47 6.72 -17.16
N GLU A 337 0.37 7.70 -18.07
CA GLU A 337 1.54 8.33 -18.70
C GLU A 337 2.30 9.22 -17.71
N ILE A 338 1.57 9.86 -16.80
CA ILE A 338 2.09 10.79 -15.80
C ILE A 338 1.76 10.31 -14.39
N VAL A 339 2.56 10.76 -13.43
CA VAL A 339 2.22 10.64 -12.00
C VAL A 339 1.05 11.58 -11.71
N ARG A 340 -0.01 11.02 -11.11
CA ARG A 340 -1.22 11.73 -10.71
C ARG A 340 -1.12 12.04 -9.23
N GLN A 341 -1.28 13.31 -8.87
CA GLN A 341 -1.25 13.79 -7.50
C GLN A 341 -2.66 14.16 -7.07
N PHE A 342 -3.06 13.66 -5.91
CA PHE A 342 -4.38 13.80 -5.34
C PHE A 342 -4.26 14.42 -3.95
N TYR A 343 -5.07 15.42 -3.65
CA TYR A 343 -5.02 16.19 -2.41
C TYR A 343 -6.34 16.02 -1.66
N ILE A 344 -6.24 15.72 -0.37
CA ILE A 344 -7.37 15.58 0.55
C ILE A 344 -7.08 16.52 1.72
N ASP A 345 -7.96 17.52 1.90
CA ASP A 345 -7.84 18.58 2.90
C ASP A 345 -8.11 18.10 4.34
#